data_AF-A0A533UJM9-F1
#
_entry.id   AF-A0A533UJM9-F1
#
_cell.length_a   1.000
_cell.length_b   1.000
_cell.length_c   1.000
_cell.angle_alpha   90.00
_cell.angle_beta   90.00
_cell.angle_gamma   90.00
#
_symmetry.space_group_name_H-M   'P 1'
#
loop_
_entity.id
_entity.type
_entity.pdbx_description
1 polymer ?
#
loop_
_entity_poly.entity_id
_entity_poly.type
_entity_poly.pdbx_seq_one_letter_code
_entity_poly.pdbx_strand_id
1 'polypeptide(L)'
;MKPLDKLKIKVQKIMEKNDSAHDFEHMMRVYKNAQKIGKKERANMKLVLAAVLLHDIISFPKSGKKSRMSSIKSSILAQRILDNHGYDKDEIKIISEAIRDHSFSRGMIPTTIEGKVLQDADRLDALGAIGIARIFSVGGSGKRPFYNKSDPFCQKRKPDDSKWTLDHFYKKLLLLEKKMNTKTAKKEARRRTKLMKKFLDDFKKEI
;
A
#
# COMPACT_ATOMS: atom_id res chain seq x y z
N MET A 1 -13.10 3.49 26.60
CA MET A 1 -12.86 3.15 25.17
C MET A 1 -11.36 3.04 24.93
N LYS A 2 -10.87 1.98 24.26
CA LYS A 2 -9.42 1.79 24.08
C LYS A 2 -8.83 2.87 23.15
N PRO A 3 -7.53 3.22 23.28
CA PRO A 3 -6.87 4.21 22.42
C PRO A 3 -7.11 4.00 20.91
N LEU A 4 -7.05 2.76 20.44
CA LEU A 4 -7.24 2.40 19.03
C LEU A 4 -8.69 2.65 18.54
N ASP A 5 -9.69 2.44 19.40
CA ASP A 5 -11.10 2.68 19.04
C ASP A 5 -11.37 4.17 18.85
N LYS A 6 -10.83 5.02 19.75
CA LYS A 6 -10.89 6.48 19.62
C LYS A 6 -10.24 6.94 18.32
N LEU A 7 -9.07 6.38 18.01
CA LEU A 7 -8.33 6.69 16.80
C LEU A 7 -9.11 6.32 15.53
N LYS A 8 -9.73 5.14 15.51
CA LYS A 8 -10.55 4.67 14.38
C LYS A 8 -11.71 5.64 14.07
N ILE A 9 -12.43 6.09 15.11
CA ILE A 9 -13.52 7.06 14.94
C ILE A 9 -12.99 8.39 14.39
N LYS A 10 -11.86 8.87 14.90
CA LYS A 10 -11.24 10.12 14.43
C LYS A 10 -10.85 10.03 12.95
N VAL A 11 -10.21 8.93 12.56
CA VAL A 11 -9.77 8.70 11.16
C VAL A 11 -10.97 8.58 10.24
N GLN A 12 -12.00 7.84 10.63
CA GLN A 12 -13.23 7.73 9.83
C GLN A 12 -13.82 9.10 9.53
N LYS A 13 -13.95 9.98 10.54
CA LYS A 13 -14.43 11.36 10.36
C LYS A 13 -13.54 12.23 9.47
N ILE A 14 -12.23 11.98 9.46
CA ILE A 14 -11.30 12.69 8.56
C ILE A 14 -11.54 12.24 7.11
N MET A 15 -11.73 10.94 6.89
CA MET A 15 -11.88 10.36 5.55
C MET A 15 -13.25 10.66 4.94
N GLU A 16 -14.33 10.68 5.73
CA GLU A 16 -15.68 11.09 5.29
C GLU A 16 -15.70 12.51 4.70
N LYS A 17 -14.86 13.42 5.22
CA LYS A 17 -14.74 14.80 4.70
C LYS A 17 -13.98 14.91 3.38
N ASN A 18 -13.24 13.87 2.99
CA ASN A 18 -12.38 13.86 1.80
C ASN A 18 -13.00 13.09 0.62
N ASP A 19 -14.31 12.77 0.68
CA ASP A 19 -15.19 12.27 -0.38
C ASP A 19 -14.63 11.17 -1.31
N SER A 20 -13.72 10.35 -0.77
CA SER A 20 -13.04 9.28 -1.51
C SER A 20 -13.26 7.94 -0.81
N ALA A 21 -14.46 7.37 -0.99
CA ALA A 21 -14.80 6.03 -0.50
C ALA A 21 -13.75 4.96 -0.89
N HIS A 22 -13.09 5.15 -2.04
CA HIS A 22 -12.00 4.28 -2.50
C HIS A 22 -10.78 4.23 -1.56
N ASP A 23 -10.47 5.33 -0.88
CA ASP A 23 -9.32 5.40 0.03
C ASP A 23 -9.65 4.73 1.37
N PHE A 24 -10.89 4.83 1.85
CA PHE A 24 -11.33 4.12 3.06
C PHE A 24 -11.36 2.60 2.85
N GLU A 25 -11.90 2.14 1.73
CA GLU A 25 -11.91 0.71 1.39
C GLU A 25 -10.49 0.15 1.24
N HIS A 26 -9.56 0.93 0.67
CA HIS A 26 -8.15 0.57 0.66
C HIS A 26 -7.59 0.42 2.08
N MET A 27 -7.75 1.44 2.93
CA MET A 27 -7.28 1.39 4.31
C MET A 27 -7.82 0.16 5.04
N MET A 28 -9.10 -0.19 4.87
CA MET A 28 -9.70 -1.34 5.54
C MET A 28 -9.18 -2.69 5.03
N ARG A 29 -8.84 -2.82 3.74
CA ARG A 29 -8.17 -4.02 3.23
C ARG A 29 -6.74 -4.14 3.75
N VAL A 30 -5.99 -3.02 3.81
CA VAL A 30 -4.66 -2.97 4.43
C VAL A 30 -4.75 -3.36 5.91
N TYR A 31 -5.75 -2.85 6.63
CA TYR A 31 -6.02 -3.19 8.03
C TYR A 31 -6.22 -4.70 8.22
N LYS A 32 -7.06 -5.33 7.37
CA LYS A 32 -7.28 -6.79 7.40
C LYS A 32 -5.99 -7.57 7.09
N ASN A 33 -5.16 -7.12 6.15
CA ASN A 33 -3.87 -7.75 5.87
C ASN A 33 -2.93 -7.61 7.07
N ALA A 34 -2.81 -6.42 7.66
CA ALA A 34 -1.95 -6.12 8.80
C ALA A 34 -2.35 -6.92 10.04
N GLN A 35 -3.64 -7.11 10.30
CA GLN A 35 -4.12 -7.99 11.37
C GLN A 35 -3.63 -9.43 11.21
N LYS A 36 -3.69 -9.98 9.99
CA LYS A 36 -3.26 -11.35 9.71
C LYS A 36 -1.75 -11.51 9.84
N ILE A 37 -0.99 -10.55 9.28
CA ILE A 37 0.48 -10.57 9.33
C ILE A 37 0.95 -10.33 10.77
N GLY A 38 0.53 -9.24 11.40
CA GLY A 38 0.97 -8.85 12.73
C GLY A 38 0.73 -9.93 13.80
N LYS A 39 -0.41 -10.63 13.75
CA LYS A 39 -0.68 -11.77 14.65
C LYS A 39 0.32 -12.92 14.48
N LYS A 40 0.65 -13.28 13.24
CA LYS A 40 1.58 -14.38 12.95
C LYS A 40 3.04 -14.03 13.22
N GLU A 41 3.41 -12.78 12.97
CA GLU A 41 4.75 -12.26 13.20
C GLU A 41 4.95 -11.73 14.62
N ARG A 42 3.93 -11.86 15.50
CA ARG A 42 3.94 -11.42 16.90
C ARG A 42 4.30 -9.93 17.08
N ALA A 43 3.88 -9.08 16.15
CA ALA A 43 4.09 -7.64 16.23
C ALA A 43 3.15 -6.99 17.25
N ASN A 44 3.49 -5.80 17.74
CA ASN A 44 2.59 -5.06 18.61
C ASN A 44 1.36 -4.56 17.82
N MET A 45 0.23 -5.23 18.01
CA MET A 45 -1.00 -4.95 17.26
C MET A 45 -1.55 -3.54 17.51
N LYS A 46 -1.32 -2.95 18.69
CA LYS A 46 -1.73 -1.56 18.97
C LYS A 46 -1.03 -0.60 17.99
N LEU A 47 0.28 -0.76 17.84
CA LEU A 47 1.12 0.11 17.00
C LEU A 47 0.90 -0.14 15.51
N VAL A 48 0.84 -1.41 15.10
CA VAL A 48 0.57 -1.79 13.70
C VAL A 48 -0.74 -1.16 13.22
N LEU A 49 -1.82 -1.34 13.98
CA LEU A 49 -3.15 -0.91 13.55
C LEU A 49 -3.31 0.61 13.61
N ALA A 50 -2.67 1.27 14.58
CA ALA A 50 -2.58 2.73 14.60
C ALA A 50 -1.84 3.26 13.36
N ALA A 51 -0.71 2.65 13.00
CA ALA A 51 0.05 3.04 11.82
C ALA A 51 -0.75 2.84 10.53
N VAL A 52 -1.49 1.73 10.40
CA VAL A 52 -2.37 1.49 9.24
C VAL A 52 -3.50 2.51 9.15
N LEU A 53 -4.14 2.88 10.25
CA LEU A 53 -5.21 3.89 10.21
C LEU A 53 -4.70 5.27 9.80
N LEU A 54 -3.40 5.53 9.95
CA LEU A 54 -2.80 6.85 9.75
C LEU A 54 -1.89 6.95 8.52
N HIS A 55 -1.57 5.85 7.83
CA HIS A 55 -0.48 5.86 6.83
C HIS A 55 -0.72 6.75 5.60
N ASP A 56 -1.97 6.84 5.14
CA ASP A 56 -2.38 7.57 3.93
C ASP A 56 -3.42 8.68 4.23
N ILE A 57 -3.46 9.19 5.47
CA ILE A 57 -4.37 10.29 5.87
C ILE A 57 -4.12 11.60 5.12
N ILE A 58 -2.92 11.78 4.56
CA ILE A 58 -2.61 12.83 3.59
C ILE A 58 -2.19 12.16 2.29
N SER A 59 -3.07 12.25 1.29
CA SER A 59 -2.84 11.69 -0.05
C SER A 59 -2.63 12.81 -1.06
N PHE A 60 -1.51 12.74 -1.80
CA PHE A 60 -1.27 13.56 -2.99
C PHE A 60 -1.37 12.64 -4.21
N PRO A 61 -1.66 13.17 -5.42
CA PRO A 61 -1.66 12.37 -6.63
C PRO A 61 -0.39 11.52 -6.75
N LYS A 62 -0.57 10.21 -6.96
CA LYS A 62 0.55 9.24 -6.99
C LYS A 62 1.48 9.45 -8.21
N SER A 63 1.05 10.24 -9.19
CA SER A 63 1.84 10.71 -10.34
C SER A 63 2.35 12.14 -10.11
N GLY A 64 3.59 12.28 -9.63
CA GLY A 64 4.24 13.60 -9.51
C GLY A 64 5.42 13.63 -8.53
N LYS A 65 6.20 14.72 -8.57
CA LYS A 65 7.35 14.97 -7.67
C LYS A 65 6.95 14.95 -6.19
N LYS A 66 5.69 15.29 -5.88
CA LYS A 66 5.14 15.36 -4.52
C LYS A 66 4.66 14.01 -3.96
N SER A 67 4.67 12.92 -4.75
CA SER A 67 4.19 11.60 -4.29
C SER A 67 4.94 11.06 -3.06
N ARG A 68 6.23 11.40 -2.90
CA ARG A 68 7.03 11.06 -1.71
C ARG A 68 6.64 11.88 -0.48
N MET A 69 5.95 13.01 -0.66
CA MET A 69 5.54 13.87 0.45
C MET A 69 4.32 13.33 1.19
N SER A 70 3.52 12.45 0.59
CA SER A 70 2.34 11.87 1.24
C SER A 70 2.72 11.13 2.53
N SER A 71 3.61 10.15 2.46
CA SER A 71 4.02 9.39 3.65
C SER A 71 4.69 10.26 4.71
N ILE A 72 5.48 11.25 4.30
CA ILE A 72 6.14 12.20 5.21
C ILE A 72 5.10 13.08 5.92
N LYS A 73 4.15 13.67 5.18
CA LYS A 73 3.12 14.53 5.77
C LYS A 73 2.15 13.72 6.64
N SER A 74 1.75 12.52 6.20
CA SER A 74 0.96 11.60 7.02
C SER A 74 1.68 11.27 8.32
N SER A 75 2.98 11.01 8.29
CA SER A 75 3.80 10.77 9.50
C SER A 75 3.79 11.96 10.46
N ILE A 76 3.93 13.19 9.95
CA ILE A 76 3.91 14.41 10.78
C ILE A 76 2.52 14.62 11.40
N LEU A 77 1.45 14.45 10.61
CA LEU A 77 0.09 14.57 11.13
C LEU A 77 -0.23 13.45 12.13
N ALA A 78 0.26 12.23 11.90
CA ALA A 78 0.10 11.11 12.80
C ALA A 78 0.65 11.40 14.19
N GLN A 79 1.85 12.00 14.30
CA GLN A 79 2.43 12.38 15.59
C GLN A 79 1.47 13.28 16.40
N ARG A 80 0.98 14.36 15.77
CA ARG A 80 0.03 15.31 16.40
C ARG A 80 -1.29 14.65 16.83
N ILE A 81 -1.78 13.70 16.03
CA ILE A 81 -2.99 12.95 16.37
C ILE A 81 -2.70 12.05 17.57
N LEU A 82 -1.63 11.27 17.54
CA LEU A 82 -1.32 10.27 18.55
C LEU A 82 -1.02 10.86 19.93
N ASP A 83 -0.39 12.05 19.99
CA ASP A 83 -0.13 12.79 21.24
C ASP A 83 -1.41 12.96 22.08
N ASN A 84 -2.55 13.13 21.41
CA ASN A 84 -3.85 13.35 22.05
C ASN A 84 -4.67 12.06 22.28
N HIS A 85 -4.09 10.89 22.00
CA HIS A 85 -4.81 9.60 21.98
C HIS A 85 -4.19 8.52 22.90
N GLY A 86 -3.33 8.90 23.84
CA GLY A 86 -2.81 7.98 24.87
C GLY A 86 -1.74 7.01 24.34
N TYR A 87 -0.90 7.49 23.43
CA TYR A 87 0.33 6.83 23.02
C TYR A 87 1.52 7.55 23.66
N ASP A 88 2.51 6.79 24.13
CA ASP A 88 3.74 7.37 24.65
C ASP A 88 4.71 7.79 23.51
N LYS A 89 5.79 8.47 23.87
CA LYS A 89 6.76 9.00 22.89
C LYS A 89 7.41 7.92 22.03
N ASP A 90 7.69 6.74 22.61
CA ASP A 90 8.33 5.64 21.89
C ASP A 90 7.35 4.98 20.92
N GLU A 91 6.11 4.78 21.36
CA GLU A 91 5.02 4.30 20.51
C GLU A 91 4.77 5.24 19.32
N ILE A 92 4.72 6.55 19.57
CA ILE A 92 4.54 7.58 18.53
C ILE A 92 5.69 7.57 17.55
N LYS A 93 6.92 7.43 18.02
CA LYS A 93 8.10 7.32 17.16
C LYS A 93 8.00 6.08 16.26
N ILE A 94 7.70 4.91 16.81
CA ILE A 94 7.54 3.67 16.04
C ILE A 94 6.46 3.81 14.96
N ILE A 95 5.30 4.36 15.32
CA ILE A 95 4.18 4.54 14.39
C ILE A 95 4.53 5.53 13.28
N SER A 96 5.11 6.68 13.64
CA SER A 96 5.43 7.73 12.66
C SER A 96 6.54 7.30 11.69
N GLU A 97 7.58 6.60 12.17
CA GLU A 97 8.61 6.02 11.30
C GLU A 97 8.05 4.95 10.37
N ALA A 98 7.17 4.07 10.88
CA ALA A 98 6.46 3.10 10.06
C ALA A 98 5.68 3.78 8.93
N ILE A 99 4.91 4.83 9.24
CA ILE A 99 4.15 5.59 8.25
C ILE A 99 5.08 6.29 7.27
N ARG A 100 6.17 6.89 7.71
CA ARG A 100 7.10 7.62 6.83
C ARG A 100 7.71 6.68 5.78
N ASP A 101 8.08 5.47 6.19
CA ASP A 101 8.93 4.57 5.42
C ASP A 101 8.16 3.45 4.68
N HIS A 102 6.84 3.33 4.87
CA HIS A 102 6.06 2.25 4.25
C HIS A 102 6.01 2.34 2.71
N SER A 103 5.92 3.55 2.14
CA SER A 103 5.51 3.71 0.74
C SER A 103 6.55 3.20 -0.26
N PHE A 104 6.09 2.61 -1.37
CA PHE A 104 6.99 2.08 -2.40
C PHE A 104 7.88 3.17 -3.02
N SER A 105 7.34 4.39 -3.20
CA SER A 105 8.06 5.53 -3.79
C SER A 105 9.19 6.06 -2.90
N ARG A 106 9.12 5.80 -1.58
CA ARG A 106 10.16 6.15 -0.61
C ARG A 106 11.37 5.24 -0.71
N GLY A 107 11.18 3.99 -1.13
CA GLY A 107 12.26 3.02 -1.38
C GLY A 107 12.96 2.51 -0.12
N MET A 108 12.39 2.76 1.06
CA MET A 108 12.96 2.39 2.36
C MET A 108 12.43 1.03 2.83
N ILE A 109 13.22 0.37 3.66
CA ILE A 109 12.83 -0.83 4.41
C ILE A 109 12.69 -0.41 5.87
N PRO A 110 11.49 -0.50 6.47
CA PRO A 110 11.31 -0.19 7.88
C PRO A 110 12.19 -1.07 8.77
N THR A 111 12.72 -0.50 9.84
CA THR A 111 13.58 -1.21 10.80
C THR A 111 12.76 -2.08 11.76
N THR A 112 11.67 -1.52 12.28
CA THR A 112 10.76 -2.16 13.23
C THR A 112 9.89 -3.24 12.60
N ILE A 113 9.46 -4.21 13.41
CA ILE A 113 8.52 -5.24 12.93
C ILE A 113 7.17 -4.62 12.57
N GLU A 114 6.72 -3.62 13.32
CA GLU A 114 5.49 -2.86 13.09
C GLU A 114 5.50 -2.20 11.71
N GLY A 115 6.60 -1.53 11.37
CA GLY A 115 6.78 -0.88 10.07
C GLY A 115 6.84 -1.90 8.93
N LYS A 116 7.53 -3.03 9.13
CA LYS A 116 7.57 -4.13 8.14
C LYS A 116 6.18 -4.70 7.89
N VAL A 117 5.37 -4.88 8.95
CA VAL A 117 3.99 -5.36 8.85
C VAL A 117 3.11 -4.36 8.09
N LEU A 118 3.19 -3.06 8.41
CA LEU A 118 2.45 -2.02 7.68
C LEU A 118 2.83 -2.03 6.19
N GLN A 119 4.11 -1.99 5.88
CA GLN A 119 4.61 -1.94 4.51
C GLN A 119 4.18 -3.18 3.72
N ASP A 120 4.27 -4.37 4.32
CA ASP A 120 3.82 -5.59 3.69
C ASP A 120 2.31 -5.60 3.45
N ALA A 121 1.52 -5.15 4.44
CA ALA A 121 0.06 -5.11 4.35
C ALA A 121 -0.43 -4.17 3.25
N ASP A 122 0.21 -3.01 3.09
CA ASP A 122 -0.06 -2.04 2.01
C ASP A 122 0.32 -2.64 0.64
N ARG A 123 1.54 -3.18 0.51
CA ARG A 123 2.02 -3.78 -0.74
C ARG A 123 1.17 -4.97 -1.19
N LEU A 124 0.64 -5.76 -0.25
CA LEU A 124 -0.27 -6.86 -0.58
C LEU A 124 -1.57 -6.37 -1.23
N ASP A 125 -2.07 -5.18 -0.89
CA ASP A 125 -3.30 -4.64 -1.50
C ASP A 125 -3.09 -4.21 -2.97
N ALA A 126 -1.84 -4.07 -3.41
CA ALA A 126 -1.49 -3.86 -4.80
C ALA A 126 -1.35 -5.17 -5.61
N LEU A 127 -1.50 -6.33 -4.98
CA LEU A 127 -1.35 -7.65 -5.61
C LEU A 127 -2.68 -8.41 -5.71
N GLY A 128 -2.73 -9.40 -6.59
CA GLY A 128 -3.88 -10.30 -6.78
C GLY A 128 -5.03 -9.61 -7.52
N ALA A 129 -6.24 -10.13 -7.35
CA ALA A 129 -7.42 -9.65 -8.08
C ALA A 129 -7.70 -8.15 -7.87
N ILE A 130 -7.63 -7.68 -6.61
CA ILE A 130 -7.76 -6.25 -6.30
C ILE A 130 -6.65 -5.44 -6.96
N GLY A 131 -5.40 -5.92 -6.92
CA GLY A 131 -4.28 -5.28 -7.61
C GLY A 131 -4.53 -5.08 -9.10
N ILE A 132 -5.03 -6.11 -9.79
CA ILE A 132 -5.38 -6.07 -11.21
C ILE A 132 -6.49 -5.03 -11.46
N ALA A 133 -7.59 -5.09 -10.71
CA ALA A 133 -8.70 -4.13 -10.87
C ALA A 133 -8.23 -2.68 -10.67
N ARG A 134 -7.41 -2.44 -9.64
CA ARG A 134 -6.90 -1.10 -9.31
C ARG A 134 -6.04 -0.51 -10.40
N ILE A 135 -5.14 -1.27 -11.01
CA ILE A 135 -4.26 -0.69 -12.04
C ILE A 135 -5.00 -0.30 -13.31
N PHE A 136 -6.01 -1.08 -13.72
CA PHE A 136 -6.80 -0.73 -14.91
C PHE A 136 -7.76 0.42 -14.61
N SER A 137 -8.30 0.51 -13.38
CA SER A 137 -9.05 1.68 -12.92
C SER A 137 -8.20 2.96 -12.94
N VAL A 138 -6.97 2.90 -12.39
CA VAL A 138 -6.02 4.04 -12.41
C VAL A 138 -5.58 4.38 -13.84
N GLY A 139 -5.31 3.37 -14.66
CA GLY A 139 -4.97 3.55 -16.08
C GLY A 139 -6.10 4.23 -16.85
N GLY A 140 -7.34 3.77 -16.66
CA GLY A 140 -8.53 4.35 -17.28
C GLY A 140 -8.78 5.80 -16.85
N SER A 141 -8.72 6.10 -15.55
CA SER A 141 -8.83 7.47 -15.04
C SER A 141 -7.74 8.40 -15.61
N GLY A 142 -6.53 7.88 -15.79
CA GLY A 142 -5.42 8.58 -16.44
C GLY A 142 -5.44 8.58 -17.97
N LYS A 143 -6.52 8.09 -18.62
CA LYS A 143 -6.64 7.91 -20.09
C LYS A 143 -5.44 7.18 -20.70
N ARG A 144 -4.84 6.27 -19.94
CA ARG A 144 -3.66 5.51 -20.35
C ARG A 144 -4.07 4.27 -21.14
N PRO A 145 -3.51 4.03 -22.33
CA PRO A 145 -3.72 2.80 -23.06
C PRO A 145 -3.40 1.55 -22.22
N PHE A 146 -4.07 0.44 -22.52
CA PHE A 146 -3.87 -0.81 -21.79
C PHE A 146 -2.43 -1.32 -21.95
N TYR A 147 -1.94 -1.42 -23.18
CA TYR A 147 -0.61 -1.97 -23.47
C TYR A 147 0.02 -1.31 -24.72
N ASN A 148 1.32 -1.52 -24.90
CA ASN A 148 2.02 -1.14 -26.11
C ASN A 148 1.72 -2.15 -27.22
N LYS A 149 1.25 -1.71 -28.40
CA LYS A 149 0.85 -2.62 -29.50
C LYS A 149 1.98 -3.48 -30.07
N SER A 150 3.21 -3.00 -30.06
CA SER A 150 4.36 -3.70 -30.66
C SER A 150 5.12 -4.59 -29.68
N ASP A 151 5.08 -4.27 -28.38
CA ASP A 151 5.67 -5.09 -27.31
C ASP A 151 4.84 -4.97 -26.02
N PRO A 152 3.67 -5.65 -25.94
CA PRO A 152 2.77 -5.53 -24.79
C PRO A 152 3.40 -5.98 -23.46
N PHE A 153 4.30 -6.96 -23.52
CA PHE A 153 4.83 -7.66 -22.34
C PHE A 153 6.28 -7.30 -22.00
N CYS A 154 6.81 -6.22 -22.59
CA CYS A 154 8.16 -5.71 -22.32
C CYS A 154 9.26 -6.74 -22.55
N GLN A 155 9.18 -7.51 -23.65
CA GLN A 155 10.19 -8.51 -23.99
C GLN A 155 11.48 -7.88 -24.53
N LYS A 156 11.36 -6.78 -25.29
CA LYS A 156 12.49 -6.07 -25.90
C LYS A 156 12.74 -4.71 -25.27
N ARG A 157 11.69 -4.04 -24.79
CA ARG A 157 11.76 -2.69 -24.20
C ARG A 157 11.72 -2.70 -22.68
N LYS A 158 12.17 -1.60 -22.07
CA LYS A 158 11.95 -1.35 -20.64
C LYS A 158 10.48 -0.99 -20.36
N PRO A 159 9.91 -1.44 -19.22
CA PRO A 159 8.57 -1.03 -18.81
C PRO A 159 8.45 0.48 -18.56
N ASP A 160 7.46 1.11 -19.18
CA ASP A 160 7.07 2.50 -19.02
C ASP A 160 5.59 2.61 -18.61
N ASP A 161 5.38 2.44 -17.31
CA ASP A 161 4.08 2.59 -16.67
C ASP A 161 3.57 4.04 -16.60
N SER A 162 4.23 5.01 -17.24
CA SER A 162 3.65 6.34 -17.48
C SER A 162 2.80 6.35 -18.75
N LYS A 163 3.13 5.49 -19.73
CA LYS A 163 2.52 5.40 -21.05
C LYS A 163 1.55 4.22 -21.21
N TRP A 164 1.83 3.08 -20.59
CA TRP A 164 1.02 1.86 -20.75
C TRP A 164 0.66 1.23 -19.41
N THR A 165 -0.58 0.79 -19.26
CA THR A 165 -1.09 0.28 -17.98
C THR A 165 -0.48 -1.08 -17.62
N LEU A 166 -0.36 -1.98 -18.60
CA LEU A 166 0.18 -3.33 -18.44
C LEU A 166 1.65 -3.33 -17.98
N ASP A 167 2.41 -2.32 -18.35
CA ASP A 167 3.80 -2.13 -17.93
C ASP A 167 3.97 -2.01 -16.41
N HIS A 168 2.92 -1.56 -15.70
CA HIS A 168 2.97 -1.45 -14.25
C HIS A 168 3.16 -2.81 -13.56
N PHE A 169 2.70 -3.90 -14.17
CA PHE A 169 2.98 -5.25 -13.69
C PHE A 169 4.49 -5.49 -13.60
N TYR A 170 5.22 -5.18 -14.68
CA TYR A 170 6.64 -5.44 -14.80
C TYR A 170 7.50 -4.42 -14.04
N LYS A 171 7.11 -3.14 -14.08
CA LYS A 171 7.85 -2.08 -13.39
C LYS A 171 7.77 -2.19 -11.87
N LYS A 172 6.65 -2.68 -11.34
CA LYS A 172 6.39 -2.69 -9.89
C LYS A 172 5.81 -4.00 -9.37
N LEU A 173 4.63 -4.41 -9.84
CA LEU A 173 3.81 -5.38 -9.10
C LEU A 173 4.49 -6.75 -8.98
N LEU A 174 5.05 -7.27 -10.08
CA LEU A 174 5.75 -8.56 -10.10
C LEU A 174 7.05 -8.55 -9.28
N LEU A 175 7.56 -7.38 -8.91
CA LEU A 175 8.73 -7.23 -8.03
C LEU A 175 8.35 -7.25 -6.54
N LEU A 176 7.08 -7.00 -6.19
CA LEU A 176 6.67 -6.84 -4.79
C LEU A 176 6.81 -8.11 -3.96
N GLU A 177 6.57 -9.29 -4.55
CA GLU A 177 6.72 -10.57 -3.85
C GLU A 177 8.12 -10.73 -3.24
N LYS A 178 9.16 -10.43 -4.02
CA LYS A 178 10.56 -10.51 -3.58
C LYS A 178 10.93 -9.43 -2.57
N LYS A 179 10.18 -8.32 -2.55
CA LYS A 179 10.38 -7.16 -1.66
C LYS A 179 9.56 -7.22 -0.37
N MET A 180 8.76 -8.28 -0.14
CA MET A 180 8.06 -8.46 1.13
C MET A 180 9.07 -8.68 2.27
N ASN A 181 8.75 -8.17 3.45
CA ASN A 181 9.63 -8.21 4.61
C ASN A 181 9.43 -9.50 5.42
N THR A 182 8.18 -9.83 5.74
CA THR A 182 7.79 -10.90 6.67
C THR A 182 7.56 -12.23 5.98
N LYS A 183 7.69 -13.35 6.72
CA LYS A 183 7.44 -14.69 6.18
C LYS A 183 5.98 -14.86 5.77
N THR A 184 5.05 -14.35 6.59
CA THR A 184 3.62 -14.40 6.33
C THR A 184 3.25 -13.61 5.07
N ALA A 185 3.78 -12.40 4.91
CA ALA A 185 3.49 -11.60 3.71
C ALA A 185 4.08 -12.22 2.44
N LYS A 186 5.31 -12.77 2.49
CA LYS A 186 5.90 -13.49 1.35
C LYS A 186 5.01 -14.63 0.86
N LYS A 187 4.46 -15.44 1.78
CA LYS A 187 3.56 -16.54 1.44
C LYS A 187 2.29 -16.04 0.73
N GLU A 188 1.66 -15.00 1.26
CA GLU A 188 0.44 -14.44 0.68
C GLU A 188 0.72 -13.70 -0.63
N ALA A 189 1.84 -13.00 -0.73
CA ALA A 189 2.28 -12.34 -1.95
C ALA A 189 2.49 -13.34 -3.07
N ARG A 190 3.16 -14.47 -2.82
CA ARG A 190 3.36 -15.54 -3.81
C ARG A 190 2.03 -16.06 -4.35
N ARG A 191 1.04 -16.28 -3.48
CA ARG A 191 -0.31 -16.70 -3.88
C ARG A 191 -0.97 -15.66 -4.80
N ARG A 192 -0.91 -14.38 -4.44
CA ARG A 192 -1.50 -13.27 -5.21
C ARG A 192 -0.76 -13.03 -6.53
N THR A 193 0.57 -13.11 -6.54
CA THR A 193 1.39 -12.98 -7.75
C THR A 193 1.12 -14.11 -8.74
N LYS A 194 0.89 -15.35 -8.26
CA LYS A 194 0.52 -16.47 -9.14
C LYS A 194 -0.76 -16.17 -9.94
N LEU A 195 -1.77 -15.57 -9.29
CA LEU A 195 -2.99 -15.12 -9.97
C LEU A 195 -2.69 -14.07 -11.03
N MET A 196 -1.83 -13.09 -10.72
CA MET A 196 -1.46 -12.04 -11.67
C MET A 196 -0.69 -12.57 -12.88
N LYS A 197 0.20 -13.55 -12.69
CA LYS A 197 0.88 -14.22 -13.80
C LYS A 197 -0.10 -14.96 -14.69
N LYS A 198 -1.04 -15.72 -14.10
CA LYS A 198 -2.11 -16.37 -14.87
C LYS A 198 -2.93 -15.36 -15.67
N PHE A 199 -3.31 -14.24 -15.06
CA PHE A 199 -4.00 -13.17 -15.76
C PHE A 199 -3.20 -12.66 -16.97
N LEU A 200 -1.88 -12.43 -16.82
CA LEU A 200 -1.03 -12.01 -17.94
C LEU A 200 -0.91 -13.08 -19.04
N ASP A 201 -0.84 -14.35 -18.66
CA ASP A 201 -0.77 -15.47 -19.59
C ASP A 201 -2.07 -15.61 -20.40
N ASP A 202 -3.22 -15.43 -19.77
CA ASP A 202 -4.52 -15.45 -20.44
C ASP A 202 -4.71 -14.19 -21.30
N PHE A 203 -4.36 -13.00 -20.78
CA PHE A 203 -4.37 -11.75 -21.54
C PHE A 203 -3.53 -11.87 -22.83
N LYS A 204 -2.37 -12.53 -22.77
CA LYS A 204 -1.52 -12.78 -23.95
C LYS A 204 -2.17 -13.65 -25.03
N LYS A 205 -3.08 -14.54 -24.67
CA LYS A 205 -3.80 -15.38 -25.66
C LYS A 205 -4.93 -14.62 -26.35
N GLU A 206 -5.41 -13.55 -25.73
CA GLU A 206 -6.52 -12.73 -26.23
C GLU A 206 -6.05 -11.58 -27.15
N ILE A 207 -4.73 -11.29 -27.18
CA ILE A 207 -4.12 -10.21 -27.98
C ILE A 207 -2.97 -10.68 -28.88
#